data_AF-A0A813FD88-F1
#
_entry.id   AF-A0A813FD88-F1
#
_cell.length_a   1.000
_cell.length_b   1.000
_cell.length_c   1.000
_cell.angle_alpha   90.00
_cell.angle_beta   90.00
_cell.angle_gamma   90.00
#
_symmetry.space_group_name_H-M   'P 1'
#
loop_
_entity.id
_entity.type
_entity.pdbx_description
1 polymer ?
#
loop_
_entity_poly.entity_id
_entity_poly.type
_entity_poly.pdbx_seq_one_letter_code
_entity_poly.pdbx_strand_id
1 'polypeptide(L)'
;MGSDVRRALFETDRGFLCGCSRCRSSDACRSLPCEACGAKGKVMPTGYAASAPTASPAWKCFGCGRESATGDAVRRAAEAEIVPRVLLELRPPRGVPKAPPEELVALAADVRTRLGDHHWAAAAAALVLHCRCRPVGGQLDPFSVACGTRFLGWLLDLGLPFPAAEIVRTPIAIAMDCAAWLGPVPAA
;
A
#
# COMPACT_ATOMS: atom_id res chain seq x y z
N MET A 1 0.14 -3.53 -0.65
CA MET A 1 0.44 -4.39 0.51
C MET A 1 1.91 -4.78 0.47
N GLY A 2 2.62 -4.61 1.58
CA GLY A 2 4.04 -4.91 1.69
C GLY A 2 4.42 -6.38 1.63
N SER A 3 5.70 -6.69 1.39
CA SER A 3 6.23 -8.06 1.25
C SER A 3 6.14 -8.88 2.52
N ASP A 4 6.34 -8.27 3.68
CA ASP A 4 6.17 -8.88 5.00
C ASP A 4 4.72 -9.30 5.25
N VAL A 5 3.76 -8.41 5.01
CA VAL A 5 2.32 -8.71 5.18
C VAL A 5 1.90 -9.83 4.23
N ARG A 6 2.33 -9.78 2.96
CA ARG A 6 2.05 -10.86 1.99
C ARG A 6 2.62 -12.19 2.48
N ARG A 7 3.88 -12.20 2.95
CA ARG A 7 4.55 -13.42 3.42
C ARG A 7 3.88 -13.97 4.67
N ALA A 8 3.57 -13.13 5.65
CA ALA A 8 2.87 -13.52 6.87
C ALA A 8 1.49 -14.12 6.56
N LEU A 9 0.75 -13.55 5.61
CA LEU A 9 -0.52 -14.13 5.13
C LEU A 9 -0.32 -15.49 4.47
N PHE A 10 0.67 -15.66 3.57
CA PHE A 10 0.92 -16.96 2.94
C PHE A 10 1.41 -18.02 3.93
N GLU A 11 2.20 -17.62 4.91
CA GLU A 11 2.68 -18.50 5.97
C GLU A 11 1.53 -18.94 6.86
N THR A 12 0.68 -18.00 7.30
CA THR A 12 -0.47 -18.29 8.16
C THR A 12 -1.56 -19.10 7.42
N ASP A 13 -1.92 -18.69 6.21
CA ASP A 13 -3.06 -19.26 5.48
C ASP A 13 -2.69 -20.51 4.68
N ARG A 14 -1.43 -20.65 4.26
CA ARG A 14 -0.99 -21.71 3.33
C ARG A 14 0.24 -22.49 3.80
N GLY A 15 0.81 -22.16 4.96
CA GLY A 15 1.93 -22.89 5.54
C GLY A 15 3.26 -22.75 4.79
N PHE A 16 3.46 -21.72 3.96
CA PHE A 16 4.74 -21.50 3.27
C PHE A 16 5.16 -20.03 3.18
N LEU A 17 6.48 -19.82 3.15
CA LEU A 17 7.09 -18.50 2.95
C LEU A 17 7.20 -18.17 1.46
N CYS A 18 6.47 -17.13 1.01
CA CYS A 18 6.47 -16.73 -0.39
C CYS A 18 7.82 -16.14 -0.85
N GLY A 19 8.52 -16.85 -1.74
CA GLY A 19 9.78 -16.46 -2.36
C GLY A 19 9.68 -15.94 -3.80
N CYS A 20 8.52 -15.47 -4.24
CA CYS A 20 8.35 -14.98 -5.61
C CYS A 20 9.21 -13.72 -5.88
N SER A 21 9.41 -13.37 -7.15
CA SER A 21 10.19 -12.17 -7.56
C SER A 21 9.78 -10.93 -6.78
N ARG A 22 8.48 -10.66 -6.65
CA ARG A 22 7.95 -9.50 -5.91
C ARG A 22 8.30 -9.50 -4.41
N CYS A 23 8.41 -10.66 -3.77
CA CYS A 23 8.81 -10.75 -2.35
C CYS A 23 10.34 -10.74 -2.16
N ARG A 24 11.10 -11.00 -3.22
CA ARG A 24 12.57 -10.92 -3.25
C ARG A 24 13.09 -9.54 -3.67
N SER A 25 12.29 -8.79 -4.43
CA SER A 25 12.62 -7.43 -4.86
C SER A 25 12.36 -6.40 -3.77
N SER A 26 12.88 -5.19 -3.99
CA SER A 26 12.61 -4.05 -3.12
C SER A 26 11.11 -3.75 -3.03
N ASP A 27 10.64 -3.45 -1.83
CA ASP A 27 9.21 -3.25 -1.58
C ASP A 27 8.81 -1.79 -1.71
N ALA A 28 8.68 -1.33 -2.96
CA ALA A 28 8.29 0.03 -3.29
C ALA A 28 6.92 0.44 -2.68
N CYS A 29 6.04 -0.54 -2.38
CA CYS A 29 4.77 -0.29 -1.71
C CYS A 29 4.94 0.27 -0.28
N ARG A 30 6.10 0.05 0.34
CA ARG A 30 6.46 0.54 1.68
C ARG A 30 7.50 1.65 1.61
N SER A 31 7.58 2.35 0.47
CA SER A 31 8.55 3.42 0.32
C SER A 31 8.27 4.57 1.29
N LEU A 32 9.33 5.09 1.89
CA LEU A 32 9.32 6.24 2.80
C LEU A 32 10.27 7.33 2.26
N PRO A 33 10.03 8.62 2.52
CA PRO A 33 10.93 9.70 2.07
C PRO A 33 12.34 9.58 2.67
N CYS A 34 13.40 9.73 1.89
CA CYS A 34 14.76 9.66 2.44
C CYS A 34 15.14 10.92 3.20
N GLU A 35 15.67 10.78 4.42
CA GLU A 35 16.13 11.93 5.22
C GLU A 35 17.42 12.53 4.68
N ALA A 36 18.28 11.73 4.04
CA ALA A 36 19.59 12.17 3.56
C ALA A 36 19.52 12.98 2.25
N CYS A 37 18.69 12.56 1.30
CA CYS A 37 18.53 13.25 0.02
C CYS A 37 17.12 13.84 -0.19
N GLY A 38 16.36 13.95 0.92
CA GLY A 38 15.03 14.55 0.96
C GLY A 38 14.00 13.83 0.08
N ALA A 39 13.07 14.61 -0.47
CA ALA A 39 11.96 14.15 -1.29
C ALA A 39 12.39 13.40 -2.58
N LYS A 40 13.64 13.54 -3.01
CA LYS A 40 14.16 12.85 -4.21
C LYS A 40 14.49 11.38 -3.95
N GLY A 41 14.76 11.01 -2.71
CA GLY A 41 15.07 9.63 -2.34
C GLY A 41 13.89 8.94 -1.71
N LYS A 42 13.77 7.64 -1.99
CA LYS A 42 12.82 6.75 -1.31
C LYS A 42 13.59 5.63 -0.63
N VAL A 43 13.40 5.47 0.67
CA VAL A 43 13.90 4.34 1.45
C VAL A 43 12.85 3.25 1.40
N MET A 44 13.26 2.03 1.10
CA MET A 44 12.36 0.87 1.05
C MET A 44 13.11 -0.39 1.46
N PRO A 45 12.40 -1.44 1.92
CA PRO A 45 12.99 -2.74 2.18
C PRO A 45 13.65 -3.29 0.92
N THR A 46 14.84 -3.88 1.01
CA THR A 46 15.59 -4.47 -0.12
C THR A 46 15.08 -5.83 -0.57
N GLY A 47 13.96 -6.31 -0.01
CA GLY A 47 13.42 -7.65 -0.22
C GLY A 47 14.14 -8.72 0.60
N TYR A 48 13.57 -9.93 0.62
CA TYR A 48 14.11 -11.06 1.38
C TYR A 48 15.11 -11.86 0.54
N ALA A 49 16.30 -12.11 1.11
CA ALA A 49 17.31 -12.94 0.47
C ALA A 49 16.84 -14.41 0.41
N ALA A 50 17.15 -15.10 -0.69
CA ALA A 50 16.85 -16.53 -0.84
C ALA A 50 17.58 -17.39 0.21
N SER A 51 18.79 -16.98 0.58
CA SER A 51 19.61 -17.63 1.61
C SER A 51 19.15 -17.37 3.03
N ALA A 52 18.30 -16.36 3.27
CA ALA A 52 17.84 -15.97 4.60
C ALA A 52 16.38 -15.47 4.55
N PRO A 53 15.41 -16.35 4.27
CA PRO A 53 14.01 -15.97 4.06
C PRO A 53 13.34 -15.41 5.33
N THR A 54 13.90 -15.66 6.51
CA THR A 54 13.37 -15.16 7.79
C THR A 54 14.06 -13.91 8.29
N ALA A 55 15.16 -13.49 7.65
CA ALA A 55 15.88 -12.28 8.05
C ALA A 55 15.07 -11.03 7.69
N SER A 56 15.00 -10.07 8.62
CA SER A 56 14.43 -8.76 8.35
C SER A 56 15.19 -8.09 7.20
N PRO A 57 14.49 -7.57 6.18
CA PRO A 57 15.14 -6.93 5.05
C PRO A 57 15.84 -5.64 5.51
N ALA A 58 17.01 -5.37 4.93
CA ALA A 58 17.66 -4.07 5.08
C ALA A 58 16.79 -2.99 4.42
N TRP A 59 16.90 -1.75 4.90
CA TRP A 59 16.23 -0.60 4.31
C TRP A 59 17.26 0.28 3.63
N LYS A 60 17.07 0.53 2.33
CA LYS A 60 18.02 1.31 1.52
C LYS A 60 17.31 2.41 0.76
N CYS A 61 17.94 3.57 0.73
CA CYS A 61 17.52 4.63 -0.18
C CYS A 61 17.89 4.28 -1.63
N PHE A 62 16.91 4.28 -2.52
CA PHE A 62 17.14 4.00 -3.94
C PHE A 62 17.77 5.17 -4.71
N GLY A 63 17.78 6.37 -4.14
CA GLY A 63 18.42 7.55 -4.73
C GLY A 63 19.89 7.70 -4.35
N CYS A 64 20.21 7.66 -3.05
CA CYS A 64 21.57 7.90 -2.55
C CYS A 64 22.31 6.63 -2.08
N GLY A 65 21.68 5.45 -2.15
CA GLY A 65 22.28 4.16 -1.76
C GLY A 65 22.50 3.97 -0.26
N ARG A 66 22.26 5.01 0.56
CA ARG A 66 22.48 4.95 2.02
C ARG A 66 21.57 3.91 2.66
N GLU A 67 22.18 3.00 3.42
CA GLU A 67 21.47 2.12 4.35
C GLU A 67 20.93 2.93 5.51
N SER A 68 19.65 2.71 5.85
CA SER A 68 19.01 3.34 6.99
C SER A 68 19.53 2.67 8.27
N ALA A 69 20.65 3.17 8.81
CA ALA A 69 21.33 2.58 9.96
C ALA A 69 20.51 2.68 11.27
N THR A 70 19.51 3.57 11.32
CA THR A 70 18.73 3.87 12.54
C THR A 70 17.45 4.68 12.27
N GLY A 71 17.38 5.44 11.18
CA GLY A 71 16.28 6.37 10.84
C GLY A 71 14.90 5.76 10.62
N ASP A 72 14.79 4.44 10.47
CA ASP A 72 13.50 3.75 10.30
C ASP A 72 12.95 3.13 11.59
N ALA A 73 13.58 3.25 12.76
CA ALA A 73 12.97 2.72 13.99
C ALA A 73 11.62 3.40 14.30
N VAL A 74 11.58 4.73 14.23
CA VAL A 74 10.36 5.53 14.47
C VAL A 74 9.31 5.25 13.39
N ARG A 75 9.72 5.14 12.12
CA ARG A 75 8.78 4.92 11.01
C ARG A 75 8.27 3.49 10.96
N ARG A 76 9.11 2.49 11.29
CA ARG A 76 8.66 1.10 11.48
C ARG A 76 7.74 0.96 12.68
N ALA A 77 8.01 1.69 13.77
CA ALA A 77 7.08 1.75 14.90
C ALA A 77 5.75 2.37 14.48
N ALA A 78 5.78 3.48 13.71
CA ALA A 78 4.57 4.07 13.14
C ALA A 78 3.83 3.10 12.20
N GLU A 79 4.55 2.36 11.36
CA GLU A 79 3.95 1.37 10.47
C GLU A 79 3.29 0.25 11.28
N ALA A 80 3.97 -0.29 12.29
CA ALA A 80 3.44 -1.33 13.17
C ALA A 80 2.18 -0.89 13.94
N GLU A 81 2.05 0.40 14.25
CA GLU A 81 0.89 0.98 14.93
C GLU A 81 -0.27 1.27 13.95
N ILE A 82 0.02 1.90 12.81
CA ILE A 82 -0.99 2.45 11.90
C ILE A 82 -1.54 1.39 10.94
N VAL A 83 -0.69 0.50 10.43
CA VAL A 83 -1.10 -0.51 9.43
C VAL A 83 -2.24 -1.39 9.94
N PRO A 84 -2.21 -1.93 11.18
CA PRO A 84 -3.33 -2.73 11.70
C PRO A 84 -4.66 -1.96 11.70
N ARG A 85 -4.64 -0.66 12.02
CA ARG A 85 -5.84 0.20 12.00
C ARG A 85 -6.41 0.35 10.59
N VAL A 86 -5.54 0.56 9.58
CA VAL A 86 -5.97 0.63 8.18
C VAL A 86 -6.50 -0.71 7.68
N LEU A 87 -5.88 -1.82 8.08
CA LEU A 87 -6.35 -3.17 7.72
C LEU A 87 -7.70 -3.49 8.37
N LEU A 88 -7.92 -3.07 9.61
CA LEU A 88 -9.20 -3.22 10.30
C LEU A 88 -10.33 -2.54 9.52
N GLU A 89 -10.10 -1.35 9.00
CA GLU A 89 -11.12 -0.62 8.23
C GLU A 89 -11.32 -1.17 6.81
N LEU A 90 -10.26 -1.72 6.20
CA LEU A 90 -10.36 -2.43 4.91
C LEU A 90 -11.19 -3.72 5.04
N ARG A 91 -11.05 -4.45 6.15
CA ARG A 91 -11.70 -5.74 6.39
C ARG A 91 -12.19 -5.83 7.84
N PRO A 92 -13.25 -5.10 8.19
CA PRO A 92 -13.77 -5.12 9.56
C PRO A 92 -14.32 -6.52 9.88
N PRO A 93 -14.00 -7.10 11.05
CA PRO A 93 -14.59 -8.33 11.51
C PRO A 93 -16.12 -8.21 11.56
N ARG A 94 -16.82 -9.34 11.39
CA ARG A 94 -18.28 -9.36 11.48
C ARG A 94 -18.72 -8.87 12.86
N GLY A 95 -19.69 -7.96 12.90
CA GLY A 95 -20.24 -7.41 14.14
C GLY A 95 -19.42 -6.27 14.75
N VAL A 96 -18.25 -5.92 14.20
CA VAL A 96 -17.49 -4.75 14.65
C VAL A 96 -18.05 -3.49 14.00
N PRO A 97 -18.44 -2.46 14.78
CA PRO A 97 -18.85 -1.18 14.23
C PRO A 97 -17.74 -0.57 13.37
N LYS A 98 -18.12 0.02 12.25
CA LYS A 98 -17.19 0.75 11.38
C LYS A 98 -16.88 2.11 11.99
N ALA A 99 -15.65 2.59 11.82
CA ALA A 99 -15.30 3.93 12.24
C ALA A 99 -16.17 5.00 11.52
N PRO A 100 -16.59 6.06 12.22
CA PRO A 100 -17.30 7.18 11.60
C PRO A 100 -16.39 7.95 10.62
N PRO A 101 -16.97 8.72 9.68
CA PRO A 101 -16.23 9.48 8.66
C PRO A 101 -15.08 10.33 9.22
N GLU A 102 -15.32 11.08 10.29
CA GLU A 102 -14.34 11.94 10.97
C GLU A 102 -13.11 11.16 11.46
N GLU A 103 -13.30 9.95 12.00
CA GLU A 103 -12.19 9.09 12.40
C GLU A 103 -11.40 8.56 11.21
N LEU A 104 -12.08 8.25 10.09
CA LEU A 104 -11.42 7.83 8.86
C LEU A 104 -10.61 8.96 8.22
N VAL A 105 -11.10 10.20 8.29
CA VAL A 105 -10.35 11.40 7.86
C VAL A 105 -9.09 11.57 8.71
N ALA A 106 -9.23 11.45 10.03
CA ALA A 106 -8.09 11.52 10.95
C ALA A 106 -7.07 10.41 10.68
N LEU A 107 -7.52 9.17 10.48
CA LEU A 107 -6.66 8.04 10.13
C LEU A 107 -5.93 8.29 8.81
N ALA A 108 -6.62 8.76 7.77
CA ALA A 108 -5.99 9.07 6.48
C ALA A 108 -4.97 10.22 6.56
N ALA A 109 -5.17 11.20 7.45
CA ALA A 109 -4.21 12.26 7.72
C ALA A 109 -2.98 11.74 8.51
N ASP A 110 -3.20 10.92 9.54
CA ASP A 110 -2.17 10.32 10.37
C ASP A 110 -1.23 9.43 9.55
N VAL A 111 -1.82 8.56 8.71
CA VAL A 111 -1.08 7.70 7.78
C VAL A 111 -0.17 8.50 6.85
N ARG A 112 -0.69 9.56 6.22
CA ARG A 112 0.11 10.39 5.29
C ARG A 112 1.23 11.13 6.01
N THR A 113 0.96 11.64 7.20
CA THR A 113 1.95 12.37 8.00
C THR A 113 3.09 11.48 8.43
N ARG A 114 2.79 10.26 8.90
CA ARG A 114 3.78 9.37 9.53
C ARG A 114 4.44 8.40 8.56
N LEU A 115 3.74 7.96 7.51
CA LEU A 115 4.22 6.99 6.53
C LEU A 115 4.45 7.60 5.14
N GLY A 116 3.93 8.80 4.88
CA GLY A 116 4.06 9.47 3.58
C GLY A 116 2.99 9.04 2.58
N ASP A 117 2.80 9.88 1.56
CA ASP A 117 1.76 9.71 0.54
C ASP A 117 1.97 8.48 -0.37
N HIS A 118 3.23 8.05 -0.53
CA HIS A 118 3.57 6.89 -1.35
C HIS A 118 3.53 5.56 -0.60
N HIS A 119 3.13 5.55 0.68
CA HIS A 119 2.96 4.31 1.42
C HIS A 119 1.63 3.65 1.05
N TRP A 120 1.61 2.33 0.88
CA TRP A 120 0.40 1.59 0.51
C TRP A 120 -0.76 1.82 1.49
N ALA A 121 -0.45 2.05 2.77
CA ALA A 121 -1.45 2.33 3.79
C ALA A 121 -2.17 3.65 3.55
N ALA A 122 -1.49 4.66 2.97
CA ALA A 122 -2.10 5.94 2.62
C ALA A 122 -3.13 5.75 1.50
N ALA A 123 -2.76 4.98 0.47
CA ALA A 123 -3.65 4.61 -0.63
C ALA A 123 -4.85 3.80 -0.13
N ALA A 124 -4.63 2.84 0.78
CA ALA A 124 -5.68 2.05 1.40
C ALA A 124 -6.64 2.89 2.26
N ALA A 125 -6.12 3.78 3.11
CA ALA A 125 -6.94 4.67 3.93
C ALA A 125 -7.79 5.62 3.07
N ALA A 126 -7.21 6.16 1.98
CA ALA A 126 -7.95 6.97 1.01
C ALA A 126 -9.08 6.18 0.33
N LEU A 127 -8.84 4.91 -0.02
CA LEU A 127 -9.86 4.02 -0.58
C LEU A 127 -10.98 3.74 0.42
N VAL A 128 -10.66 3.41 1.67
CA VAL A 128 -11.65 3.18 2.73
C VAL A 128 -12.52 4.43 2.90
N LEU A 129 -11.89 5.60 3.04
CA LEU A 129 -12.58 6.86 3.21
C LEU A 129 -13.52 7.15 2.04
N HIS A 130 -13.04 6.95 0.80
CA HIS A 130 -13.87 7.05 -0.40
C HIS A 130 -15.09 6.14 -0.33
N CYS A 131 -14.90 4.85 -0.06
CA CYS A 131 -15.99 3.88 -0.05
C CYS A 131 -17.00 4.11 1.09
N ARG A 132 -16.57 4.68 2.21
CA ARG A 132 -17.39 4.89 3.41
C ARG A 132 -18.14 6.21 3.41
N CYS A 133 -17.54 7.26 2.86
CA CYS A 133 -18.12 8.61 2.85
C CYS A 133 -18.85 8.92 1.54
N ARG A 134 -18.84 8.01 0.55
CA ARG A 134 -19.56 8.19 -0.70
C ARG A 134 -21.08 8.27 -0.43
N PRO A 135 -21.78 9.29 -0.95
CA PRO A 135 -23.23 9.32 -0.92
C PRO A 135 -23.81 8.12 -1.69
N VAL A 136 -24.63 7.32 -1.03
CA VAL A 136 -25.31 6.18 -1.65
C VAL A 136 -26.46 6.72 -2.50
N GLY A 137 -26.42 6.47 -3.82
CA GLY A 137 -27.52 6.81 -4.74
C GLY A 137 -27.43 8.16 -5.47
N GLY A 138 -26.30 8.88 -5.39
CA GLY A 138 -26.08 10.17 -6.08
C GLY A 138 -24.86 10.20 -7.02
N GLN A 139 -24.71 11.31 -7.76
CA GLN A 139 -23.48 11.65 -8.49
C GLN A 139 -22.27 11.60 -7.54
N LEU A 140 -21.13 11.14 -8.04
CA LEU A 140 -19.88 11.18 -7.29
C LEU A 140 -19.53 12.63 -6.97
N ASP A 141 -19.38 12.95 -5.69
CA ASP A 141 -18.89 14.26 -5.29
C ASP A 141 -17.38 14.41 -5.64
N PRO A 142 -16.88 15.64 -5.81
CA PRO A 142 -15.47 15.88 -6.17
C PRO A 142 -14.45 15.27 -5.19
N PHE A 143 -14.80 15.15 -3.91
CA PHE A 143 -13.93 14.57 -2.89
C PHE A 143 -13.80 13.06 -3.08
N SER A 144 -14.90 12.38 -3.38
CA SER A 144 -14.92 10.98 -3.77
C SER A 144 -14.04 10.74 -5.00
N VAL A 145 -14.15 11.57 -6.04
CA VAL A 145 -13.29 11.48 -7.24
C VAL A 145 -11.81 11.70 -6.90
N ALA A 146 -11.49 12.69 -6.05
CA ALA A 146 -10.12 12.97 -5.64
C ALA A 146 -9.47 11.81 -4.86
N CYS A 147 -10.22 11.11 -4.00
CA CYS A 147 -9.69 9.95 -3.27
C CYS A 147 -9.44 8.74 -4.19
N GLY A 148 -10.33 8.48 -5.15
CA GLY A 148 -10.15 7.40 -6.13
C GLY A 148 -8.96 7.63 -7.07
N THR A 149 -8.80 8.87 -7.57
CA THR A 149 -7.68 9.25 -8.43
C THR A 149 -6.32 9.18 -7.72
N ARG A 150 -6.26 9.46 -6.41
CA ARG A 150 -5.03 9.29 -5.62
C ARG A 150 -4.57 7.84 -5.52
N PHE A 151 -5.50 6.89 -5.37
CA PHE A 151 -5.16 5.46 -5.36
C PHE A 151 -4.61 5.00 -6.72
N LEU A 152 -5.23 5.45 -7.81
CA LEU A 152 -4.78 5.16 -9.17
C LEU A 152 -3.42 5.80 -9.48
N GLY A 153 -3.22 7.07 -9.08
CA GLY A 153 -1.94 7.76 -9.17
C GLY A 153 -0.84 7.03 -8.39
N TRP A 154 -1.15 6.54 -7.19
CA TRP A 154 -0.21 5.73 -6.39
C TRP A 154 0.22 4.43 -7.11
N LEU A 155 -0.70 3.73 -7.79
CA LEU A 155 -0.35 2.54 -8.57
C LEU A 155 0.59 2.87 -9.73
N LEU A 156 0.27 3.94 -10.47
CA LEU A 156 1.09 4.44 -11.58
C LEU A 156 2.49 4.85 -11.14
N ASP A 157 2.58 5.64 -10.07
CA ASP A 157 3.85 6.17 -9.53
C ASP A 157 4.80 5.06 -9.08
N LEU A 158 4.26 3.92 -8.67
CA LEU A 158 5.04 2.76 -8.24
C LEU A 158 5.30 1.75 -9.38
N GLY A 159 4.87 2.04 -10.61
CA GLY A 159 4.95 1.11 -11.74
C GLY A 159 4.23 -0.21 -11.45
N LEU A 160 3.20 -0.18 -10.60
CA LEU A 160 2.46 -1.37 -10.23
C LEU A 160 1.42 -1.70 -11.31
N PRO A 161 1.25 -2.99 -11.64
CA PRO A 161 0.11 -3.40 -12.44
C PRO A 161 -1.17 -3.08 -11.66
N PHE A 162 -2.08 -2.37 -12.30
CA PHE A 162 -3.42 -1.94 -11.88
C PHE A 162 -4.63 -2.97 -11.96
N PRO A 163 -4.67 -4.15 -11.36
CA PRO A 163 -5.44 -5.39 -11.76
C PRO A 163 -6.27 -5.53 -13.11
N ALA A 164 -6.99 -6.63 -13.44
CA ALA A 164 -7.65 -6.82 -14.76
C ALA A 164 -9.18 -6.54 -14.90
N ALA A 165 -9.57 -5.88 -16.02
CA ALA A 165 -10.88 -5.35 -16.50
C ALA A 165 -12.19 -6.06 -16.06
N GLU A 166 -12.13 -7.37 -15.91
CA GLU A 166 -13.31 -8.25 -15.96
C GLU A 166 -13.70 -8.79 -14.58
N ILE A 167 -12.92 -8.52 -13.53
CA ILE A 167 -13.17 -9.01 -12.16
C ILE A 167 -14.00 -7.98 -11.37
N VAL A 168 -14.87 -7.23 -12.05
CA VAL A 168 -15.13 -5.83 -11.65
C VAL A 168 -16.56 -5.37 -11.84
N ARG A 169 -17.24 -5.08 -10.72
CA ARG A 169 -18.65 -4.61 -10.69
C ARG A 169 -18.84 -3.23 -10.03
N THR A 170 -17.78 -2.58 -9.52
CA THR A 170 -17.85 -1.30 -8.77
C THR A 170 -16.55 -0.49 -8.92
N PRO A 171 -16.45 0.80 -8.51
CA PRO A 171 -15.22 1.60 -8.58
C PRO A 171 -13.99 1.03 -7.84
N ILE A 172 -14.20 0.11 -6.88
CA ILE A 172 -13.16 -0.76 -6.30
C ILE A 172 -12.39 -1.54 -7.38
N ALA A 173 -13.02 -1.68 -8.53
CA ALA A 173 -12.68 -2.66 -9.50
C ALA A 173 -12.09 -1.95 -10.75
N ILE A 174 -12.37 -0.66 -10.98
CA ILE A 174 -11.53 0.19 -11.87
C ILE A 174 -10.07 0.29 -11.36
N ALA A 175 -9.89 0.36 -10.04
CA ALA A 175 -8.59 0.18 -9.36
C ALA A 175 -7.97 -1.22 -9.56
N MET A 176 -8.82 -2.17 -9.93
CA MET A 176 -8.50 -3.53 -10.30
C MET A 176 -8.59 -3.80 -11.81
N ASP A 177 -8.54 -2.82 -12.71
CA ASP A 177 -8.68 -3.04 -14.15
C ASP A 177 -7.60 -2.45 -15.04
N CYS A 178 -6.99 -1.36 -14.62
CA CYS A 178 -5.93 -0.76 -15.41
C CYS A 178 -4.65 -1.66 -15.51
N ALA A 179 -4.52 -2.86 -14.86
CA ALA A 179 -3.34 -3.77 -14.87
C ALA A 179 -3.49 -4.73 -16.01
N ALA A 180 -4.73 -5.10 -16.36
CA ALA A 180 -4.94 -5.70 -17.66
C ALA A 180 -4.40 -4.76 -18.75
N TRP A 181 -4.48 -3.45 -18.52
CA TRP A 181 -4.13 -2.40 -19.48
C TRP A 181 -2.64 -2.01 -19.52
N LEU A 182 -1.84 -2.27 -18.46
CA LEU A 182 -0.38 -2.03 -18.46
C LEU A 182 0.46 -3.28 -18.79
N GLY A 183 -0.18 -4.39 -19.18
CA GLY A 183 0.50 -5.55 -19.75
C GLY A 183 0.80 -5.35 -21.25
N PRO A 184 1.86 -5.98 -21.80
CA PRO A 184 2.06 -6.02 -23.25
C PRO A 184 0.92 -6.76 -23.95
N VAL A 185 0.51 -6.24 -25.11
CA VAL A 185 -0.48 -6.86 -25.99
C VAL A 185 0.03 -8.25 -26.40
N PRO A 186 -0.80 -9.31 -26.30
CA PRO A 186 -0.39 -10.63 -26.77
C PRO A 186 -0.05 -10.56 -28.27
N ALA A 187 1.16 -11.01 -28.61
CA ALA A 187 1.54 -11.31 -29.98
C ALA A 187 0.89 -12.63 -30.40
N ALA A 188 0.46 -12.66 -31.67
CA ALA A 188 -0.43 -13.65 -32.30
C ALA A 188 0.06 -15.10 -32.27
#